data_AF-A0A7R9F5K0-F1
#
_entry.id   AF-A0A7R9F5K0-F1
#
_cell.length_a   1.000
_cell.length_b   1.000
_cell.length_c   1.000
_cell.angle_alpha   90.00
_cell.angle_beta   90.00
_cell.angle_gamma   90.00
#
_symmetry.space_group_name_H-M   'P 1'
#
loop_
_entity.id
_entity.type
_entity.pdbx_description
1 polymer ?
#
loop_
_entity_poly.entity_id
_entity_poly.type
_entity_poly.pdbx_seq_one_letter_code
_entity_poly.pdbx_strand_id
1 'polypeptide(L)'
;MYNNTHCSGLDIPAVELVLNHTVPSNPKDYIHRVGRTARAGRGGTAISLVTPYDIRLVHAIEDAINTKLSEYKVDDKEIVNIMTQVSVTRGEAEIQLDELKFNERKLINKRKRLILEGKDPDEEEEKKKQYLKDRHRKRKNRINDKIEEVSSQL
;
A
#
# COMPACT_ATOMS: atom_id res chain seq x y z
N MET A 1 -0.42 -17.87 2.10
CA MET A 1 -1.76 -17.47 2.56
C MET A 1 -1.58 -16.26 3.46
N TYR A 2 -1.86 -15.06 2.94
CA TYR A 2 -1.73 -13.83 3.71
C TYR A 2 -3.01 -13.62 4.50
N ASN A 3 -2.92 -13.79 5.81
CA ASN A 3 -4.02 -13.58 6.73
C ASN A 3 -4.33 -12.08 6.81
N ASN A 4 -5.53 -11.68 6.38
CA ASN A 4 -6.11 -10.38 6.74
C ASN A 4 -6.40 -10.43 8.24
N THR A 5 -5.44 -9.97 9.04
CA THR A 5 -5.60 -9.74 10.48
C THR A 5 -6.76 -8.79 10.69
N HIS A 6 -7.87 -9.33 11.19
CA HIS A 6 -8.97 -8.55 11.74
C HIS A 6 -8.41 -7.65 12.84
N CYS A 7 -8.57 -6.33 12.68
CA CYS A 7 -8.32 -5.39 13.77
C CYS A 7 -9.44 -5.54 14.80
N SER A 8 -9.37 -6.60 15.60
CA SER A 8 -10.22 -6.80 16.77
C SER A 8 -9.48 -6.20 17.96
N GLY A 9 -9.57 -4.88 18.15
CA GLY A 9 -8.90 -4.23 19.28
C GLY A 9 -8.83 -2.70 19.27
N LEU A 10 -9.18 -2.02 18.18
CA LEU A 10 -9.31 -0.56 18.15
C LEU A 10 -10.77 -0.20 17.82
N ASP A 11 -11.60 -0.06 18.85
CA ASP A 11 -12.94 0.49 18.71
C ASP A 11 -12.83 2.01 18.60
N ILE A 12 -12.73 2.51 17.37
CA ILE A 12 -12.71 3.95 17.10
C ILE A 12 -14.16 4.41 17.04
N PRO A 13 -14.63 5.26 17.97
CA PRO A 13 -16.01 5.74 17.96
C PRO A 13 -16.30 6.56 16.70
N ALA A 14 -17.49 6.32 16.13
CA ALA A 14 -18.15 7.11 15.06
C ALA A 14 -17.22 7.71 13.99
N VAL A 15 -16.79 6.87 13.03
CA VAL A 15 -16.04 7.34 11.85
C VAL A 15 -16.99 8.00 10.85
N GLU A 16 -16.73 9.24 10.46
CA GLU A 16 -17.55 9.97 9.46
C GLU A 16 -17.26 9.53 8.02
N LEU A 17 -15.98 9.28 7.71
CA LEU A 17 -15.52 8.91 6.37
C LEU A 17 -14.64 7.66 6.43
N VAL A 18 -14.98 6.64 5.64
CA VAL A 18 -14.12 5.48 5.37
C VAL A 18 -13.52 5.61 3.98
N LEU A 19 -12.19 5.66 3.88
CA LEU A 19 -11.48 5.71 2.60
C LEU A 19 -10.76 4.38 2.33
N ASN A 20 -11.18 3.66 1.29
CA ASN A 20 -10.49 2.47 0.83
C ASN A 20 -9.42 2.85 -0.19
N HIS A 21 -8.14 2.78 0.22
CA HIS A 21 -7.01 3.02 -0.70
C HIS A 21 -6.91 1.94 -1.80
N THR A 22 -7.32 0.70 -1.49
CA THR A 22 -7.36 -0.41 -2.45
C THR A 22 -8.68 -1.15 -2.30
N VAL A 23 -9.27 -1.56 -3.41
CA VAL A 23 -10.50 -2.36 -3.42
C VAL A 23 -10.24 -3.73 -2.78
N PRO A 24 -11.01 -4.14 -1.76
CA PRO A 24 -10.84 -5.45 -1.15
C PRO A 24 -11.25 -6.58 -2.12
N SER A 25 -10.50 -7.69 -2.09
CA SER A 25 -10.76 -8.83 -2.98
C SER A 25 -12.02 -9.62 -2.62
N ASN A 26 -12.46 -9.56 -1.36
CA ASN A 26 -13.67 -10.22 -0.88
C ASN A 26 -14.74 -9.17 -0.53
N PRO A 27 -15.98 -9.29 -1.05
CA PRO A 27 -17.07 -8.39 -0.71
C PRO A 27 -17.41 -8.34 0.79
N LYS A 28 -17.22 -9.44 1.53
CA LYS A 28 -17.43 -9.42 2.99
C LYS A 28 -16.47 -8.47 3.70
N ASP A 29 -15.22 -8.39 3.24
CA ASP A 29 -14.24 -7.47 3.80
C ASP A 29 -14.61 -6.02 3.50
N TYR A 30 -15.21 -5.74 2.34
CA TYR A 30 -15.75 -4.42 2.02
C TYR A 30 -16.82 -4.00 3.03
N ILE A 31 -17.81 -4.86 3.27
CA ILE A 31 -18.92 -4.61 4.21
C ILE A 31 -18.37 -4.35 5.63
N HIS A 32 -17.39 -5.13 6.07
CA HIS A 32 -16.78 -4.93 7.40
C HIS A 32 -15.97 -3.63 7.52
N ARG A 33 -15.39 -3.13 6.42
CA ARG A 33 -14.67 -1.85 6.36
C ARG A 33 -15.64 -0.68 6.40
N VAL A 34 -16.66 -0.68 5.54
CA VAL A 34 -17.64 0.41 5.49
C VAL A 34 -18.59 0.40 6.69
N GLY A 35 -18.84 -0.76 7.32
CA GLY A 35 -19.58 -0.89 8.57
C GLY A 35 -18.90 -0.26 9.81
N ARG A 36 -17.76 0.42 9.61
CA ARG A 36 -17.11 1.29 10.61
C ARG A 36 -17.70 2.70 10.64
N THR A 37 -18.35 3.13 9.56
CA THR A 37 -19.09 4.40 9.48
C THR A 37 -20.60 4.18 9.65
N ALA A 38 -21.38 5.27 9.69
CA ALA A 38 -22.85 5.30 9.72
C ALA A 38 -23.51 4.42 10.83
N ARG A 39 -23.11 4.60 12.10
CA ARG A 39 -23.76 3.96 13.26
C ARG A 39 -24.68 4.95 13.98
N ALA A 40 -25.80 4.45 14.52
CA ALA A 40 -26.73 5.21 15.37
C ALA A 40 -27.36 6.46 14.72
N GLY A 41 -27.79 6.38 13.46
CA GLY A 41 -28.60 7.42 12.81
C GLY A 41 -27.82 8.64 12.31
N ARG A 42 -26.49 8.64 12.41
CA ARG A 42 -25.63 9.63 11.74
C ARG A 42 -25.26 9.16 10.34
N GLY A 43 -25.23 10.09 9.39
CA GLY A 43 -24.70 9.85 8.05
C GLY A 43 -23.23 9.45 8.09
N GLY A 44 -22.83 8.61 7.15
CA GLY A 44 -21.46 8.14 7.02
C GLY A 44 -21.15 7.88 5.57
N THR A 45 -19.97 8.31 5.12
CA THR A 45 -19.57 8.24 3.72
C THR A 45 -18.45 7.21 3.56
N ALA A 46 -18.52 6.40 2.50
CA ALA A 46 -17.46 5.49 2.13
C ALA A 46 -16.99 5.77 0.70
N ILE A 47 -15.70 6.09 0.54
CA ILE A 47 -15.08 6.36 -0.76
C ILE A 47 -14.04 5.28 -1.02
N SER A 48 -14.03 4.72 -2.22
CA SER A 48 -13.04 3.73 -2.63
C SER A 48 -12.27 4.21 -3.85
N LEU A 49 -10.95 4.12 -3.78
CA LEU A 49 -10.09 4.37 -4.93
C LEU A 49 -10.06 3.11 -5.79
N VAL A 50 -10.46 3.25 -7.05
CA VAL A 50 -10.62 2.15 -7.99
C VAL A 50 -9.71 2.37 -9.18
N THR A 51 -8.99 1.33 -9.59
CA THR A 51 -8.23 1.32 -10.84
C THR A 51 -8.95 0.52 -11.93
N PRO A 52 -8.59 0.65 -13.21
CA PRO A 52 -9.20 -0.15 -14.28
C PRO A 52 -9.07 -1.67 -14.09
N TYR A 53 -8.12 -2.13 -13.29
CA TYR A 53 -7.93 -3.55 -12.99
C TYR A 53 -8.92 -4.08 -11.94
N ASP A 54 -9.56 -3.20 -11.17
CA ASP A 54 -10.42 -3.55 -10.05
C ASP A 54 -11.90 -3.72 -10.43
N ILE A 55 -12.26 -3.53 -11.70
CA ILE A 55 -13.66 -3.57 -12.20
C ILE A 55 -14.38 -4.86 -11.77
N ARG A 56 -13.70 -6.01 -11.86
CA ARG A 56 -14.27 -7.31 -11.44
C ARG A 56 -14.55 -7.36 -9.94
N LEU A 57 -13.69 -6.74 -9.13
CA LEU A 57 -13.85 -6.69 -7.68
C LEU A 57 -15.00 -5.76 -7.30
N VAL A 58 -15.12 -4.63 -7.99
CA VAL A 58 -16.22 -3.68 -7.80
C VAL A 58 -17.56 -4.34 -8.11
N HIS A 59 -17.70 -5.04 -9.24
CA HIS A 59 -18.94 -5.75 -9.56
C HIS A 59 -19.29 -6.83 -8.53
N ALA A 60 -18.30 -7.61 -8.06
CA ALA A 60 -18.54 -8.59 -7.01
C ALA A 60 -19.02 -7.94 -5.69
N ILE A 61 -18.55 -6.71 -5.40
CA ILE A 61 -19.01 -5.93 -4.26
C ILE A 61 -20.44 -5.43 -4.49
N GLU A 62 -20.75 -4.86 -5.66
CA GLU A 62 -22.08 -4.38 -6.04
C GLU A 62 -23.13 -5.49 -5.93
N ASP A 63 -22.80 -6.70 -6.40
CA ASP A 63 -23.67 -7.88 -6.30
C ASP A 63 -23.92 -8.28 -4.84
N ALA A 64 -22.90 -8.17 -3.97
CA ALA A 64 -23.02 -8.53 -2.57
C ALA A 64 -23.80 -7.51 -1.73
N ILE A 65 -23.69 -6.21 -2.06
CA ILE A 65 -24.44 -5.13 -1.38
C ILE A 65 -25.79 -4.83 -2.05
N ASN A 66 -26.05 -5.48 -3.19
CA ASN A 66 -27.23 -5.29 -4.03
C ASN A 66 -27.52 -3.81 -4.37
N THR A 67 -26.47 -3.02 -4.54
CA THR A 67 -26.52 -1.57 -4.77
C THR A 67 -25.39 -1.19 -5.71
N LYS A 68 -25.70 -0.35 -6.72
CA LYS A 68 -24.67 0.16 -7.64
C LYS A 68 -23.86 1.27 -6.99
N LEU A 69 -22.54 1.20 -7.12
CA LEU A 69 -21.64 2.23 -6.63
C LEU A 69 -21.57 3.37 -7.65
N SER A 70 -21.87 4.59 -7.21
CA SER A 70 -21.79 5.78 -8.08
C SER A 70 -20.41 6.41 -8.03
N GLU A 71 -19.96 6.94 -9.16
CA GLU A 71 -18.77 7.76 -9.22
C GLU A 71 -18.96 9.05 -8.42
N TYR A 72 -17.97 9.38 -7.57
CA TYR A 72 -17.93 10.62 -6.84
C TYR A 72 -17.30 11.71 -7.71
N LYS A 73 -18.09 12.70 -8.14
CA LYS A 73 -17.62 13.80 -8.96
C LYS A 73 -16.74 14.75 -8.14
N VAL A 74 -15.61 15.15 -8.71
CA VAL A 74 -14.68 16.11 -8.10
C VAL A 74 -14.52 17.29 -9.06
N ASP A 75 -14.39 18.51 -8.54
CA ASP A 75 -14.08 19.70 -9.34
C ASP A 75 -12.57 19.85 -9.54
N ASP A 76 -12.11 19.81 -10.79
CA ASP A 76 -10.70 19.90 -11.15
C ASP A 76 -10.04 21.19 -10.63
N LYS A 77 -10.79 22.29 -10.53
CA LYS A 77 -10.26 23.56 -10.03
C LYS A 77 -9.90 23.48 -8.55
N GLU A 78 -10.71 22.81 -7.75
CA GLU A 78 -10.43 22.57 -6.33
C GLU A 78 -9.21 21.64 -6.17
N ILE A 79 -9.09 20.62 -7.03
CA ILE A 79 -7.96 19.69 -7.02
C ILE A 79 -6.63 20.43 -7.21
N VAL A 80 -6.55 21.39 -8.13
CA VAL A 80 -5.29 22.13 -8.40
C VAL A 80 -4.82 22.90 -7.15
N ASN A 81 -5.76 23.53 -6.44
CA ASN A 81 -5.46 24.25 -5.21
C ASN A 81 -4.96 23.29 -4.11
N ILE A 82 -5.64 22.17 -3.95
CA ILE A 82 -5.26 21.14 -2.96
C ILE A 82 -3.92 20.49 -3.32
N MET A 83 -3.67 20.21 -4.59
CA MET A 83 -2.44 19.56 -5.06
C MET A 83 -1.20 20.38 -4.76
N THR A 84 -1.29 21.71 -4.86
CA THR A 84 -0.19 22.61 -4.49
C THR A 84 0.12 22.48 -3.01
N GLN A 85 -0.90 22.57 -2.16
CA GLN A 85 -0.75 22.43 -0.70
C GLN A 85 -0.24 21.04 -0.29
N VAL A 86 -0.77 19.97 -0.91
CA VAL A 86 -0.34 18.59 -0.65
C VAL A 86 1.12 18.38 -1.05
N SER A 87 1.56 18.97 -2.16
CA SER A 87 2.95 18.87 -2.62
C SER A 87 3.93 19.53 -1.66
N VAL A 88 3.59 20.74 -1.18
CA VAL A 88 4.39 21.45 -0.17
C VAL A 88 4.43 20.66 1.14
N THR A 89 3.26 20.27 1.65
CA THR A 89 3.14 19.50 2.91
C THR A 89 3.90 18.18 2.84
N ARG A 90 3.87 17.49 1.68
CA ARG A 90 4.65 16.27 1.47
C ARG A 90 6.14 16.55 1.50
N GLY A 91 6.60 17.60 0.84
CA GLY A 91 8.01 18.02 0.87
C GLY A 91 8.46 18.35 2.30
N GLU A 92 7.66 19.09 3.06
CA GLU A 92 7.93 19.38 4.47
C GLU A 92 7.98 18.11 5.33
N ALA A 93 7.05 17.18 5.14
CA ALA A 93 7.04 15.91 5.86
C ALA A 93 8.28 15.06 5.53
N GLU A 94 8.73 15.03 4.27
CA GLU A 94 9.96 14.36 3.86
C GLU A 94 11.19 15.02 4.54
N ILE A 95 11.28 16.35 4.53
CA ILE A 95 12.34 17.10 5.21
C ILE A 95 12.35 16.80 6.72
N GLN A 96 11.19 16.82 7.38
CA GLN A 96 11.08 16.51 8.81
C GLN A 96 11.48 15.07 9.13
N LEU A 97 11.10 14.10 8.29
CA LEU A 97 11.50 12.70 8.47
C LEU A 97 13.02 12.52 8.35
N ASP A 98 13.65 13.28 7.45
CA ASP A 98 15.11 13.31 7.29
C ASP A 98 15.80 14.00 8.48
N GLU A 99 15.29 15.15 8.95
CA GLU A 99 15.79 15.85 10.14
C GLU A 99 15.71 15.00 11.41
N LEU A 100 14.61 14.25 11.58
CA LEU A 100 14.42 13.32 12.70
C LEU A 100 15.37 12.11 12.63
N LYS A 101 16.25 12.04 11.61
CA LYS A 101 17.17 10.93 11.37
C LYS A 101 16.44 9.59 11.43
N PHE A 102 15.18 9.55 10.97
CA PHE A 102 14.30 8.40 11.13
C PHE A 102 14.92 7.14 10.50
N ASN A 103 15.52 7.31 9.32
CA ASN A 103 16.23 6.28 8.60
C ASN A 103 17.50 5.81 9.35
N GLU A 104 18.27 6.74 9.94
CA GLU A 104 19.45 6.39 10.74
C GLU A 104 19.05 5.65 12.02
N ARG A 105 18.03 6.11 12.75
CA ARG A 105 17.49 5.45 13.95
C ARG A 105 17.02 4.03 13.65
N LYS A 106 16.32 3.83 12.52
CA LYS A 106 15.89 2.51 12.05
C LYS A 106 17.09 1.60 11.76
N LEU A 107 18.14 2.13 11.13
CA LEU A 107 19.37 1.39 10.82
C LEU A 107 20.14 1.03 12.10
N ILE A 108 20.26 1.96 13.04
CA ILE A 108 20.88 1.77 14.35
C ILE A 108 20.14 0.70 15.14
N ASN A 109 18.81 0.77 15.22
CA ASN A 109 18.00 -0.24 15.93
C ASN A 109 18.11 -1.63 15.29
N LYS A 110 18.19 -1.69 13.95
CA LYS A 110 18.42 -2.95 13.23
C LYS A 110 19.82 -3.52 13.50
N ARG A 111 20.87 -2.69 13.47
CA ARG A 111 22.25 -3.10 13.81
C ARG A 111 22.32 -3.60 15.26
N LYS A 112 21.74 -2.88 16.22
CA LYS A 112 21.66 -3.30 17.63
C LYS A 112 20.97 -4.64 17.80
N ARG A 113 19.89 -4.90 17.05
CA ARG A 113 19.18 -6.19 17.09
C ARG A 113 20.05 -7.33 16.55
N LEU A 114 20.79 -7.12 15.47
CA LEU A 114 21.70 -8.15 14.92
C LEU A 114 22.80 -8.50 15.93
N ILE A 115 23.37 -7.49 16.59
CA ILE A 115 24.35 -7.70 17.67
C ILE A 115 23.73 -8.50 18.82
N LEU A 116 22.50 -8.17 19.23
CA LEU A 116 21.78 -8.92 20.28
C LEU A 116 21.51 -10.38 19.90
N GLU A 117 21.25 -10.64 18.62
CA GLU A 117 21.10 -12.00 18.06
C GLU A 117 22.46 -12.73 17.87
N GLY A 118 23.58 -12.10 18.22
CA GLY A 118 24.93 -12.65 18.06
C GLY A 118 25.44 -12.65 16.62
N LYS A 119 24.82 -11.88 15.72
CA LYS A 119 25.17 -11.81 14.31
C LYS A 119 25.99 -10.57 13.99
N ASP A 120 27.02 -10.80 13.17
CA ASP A 120 27.79 -9.84 12.37
C ASP A 120 26.92 -8.82 11.61
N PRO A 121 26.66 -7.56 12.04
CA PRO A 121 25.85 -6.65 11.25
C PRO A 121 26.44 -6.34 9.86
N ASP A 122 27.76 -6.28 9.76
CA ASP A 122 28.47 -5.94 8.54
C ASP A 122 28.59 -7.18 7.63
N GLU A 123 28.83 -8.36 8.21
CA GLU A 123 28.74 -9.63 7.47
C GLU A 123 27.35 -9.88 6.87
N GLU A 124 26.28 -9.64 7.64
CA GLU A 124 24.91 -9.81 7.16
C GLU A 124 24.53 -8.79 6.08
N GLU A 125 25.11 -7.59 6.15
CA GLU A 125 24.93 -6.56 5.13
C GLU A 125 25.64 -6.92 3.82
N GLU A 126 26.85 -7.48 3.89
CA GLU A 126 27.57 -8.02 2.73
C GLU A 126 26.86 -9.21 2.09
N LYS A 127 26.43 -10.20 2.89
CA LYS A 127 25.64 -11.34 2.38
C LYS A 127 24.40 -10.87 1.63
N LYS A 128 23.71 -9.85 2.17
CA LYS A 128 22.53 -9.27 1.52
C LYS A 128 22.87 -8.55 0.22
N LYS A 129 23.97 -7.78 0.17
CA LYS A 129 24.47 -7.13 -1.05
C LYS A 129 24.84 -8.16 -2.13
N GLN A 130 25.54 -9.22 -1.75
CA GLN A 130 25.93 -10.32 -2.62
C GLN A 130 24.70 -11.01 -3.22
N TYR A 131 23.73 -11.36 -2.36
CA TYR A 131 22.46 -11.96 -2.77
C TYR A 131 21.69 -11.08 -3.76
N LEU A 132 21.61 -9.77 -3.51
CA LEU A 132 20.92 -8.84 -4.41
C LEU A 132 21.61 -8.73 -5.78
N LYS A 133 22.95 -8.65 -5.80
CA LYS A 133 23.75 -8.66 -7.05
C LYS A 133 23.53 -9.95 -7.83
N ASP A 134 23.57 -11.11 -7.17
CA ASP A 134 23.33 -12.40 -7.81
C ASP A 134 21.92 -12.53 -8.37
N ARG A 135 20.92 -12.05 -7.63
CA ARG A 135 19.52 -12.03 -8.09
C ARG A 135 19.36 -11.15 -9.34
N HIS A 136 20.01 -9.99 -9.37
CA HIS A 136 19.98 -9.10 -10.53
C HIS A 136 20.64 -9.72 -11.76
N ARG A 137 21.81 -10.35 -11.57
CA ARG A 137 22.53 -11.07 -12.63
C ARG A 137 21.70 -12.21 -13.21
N LYS A 138 21.12 -13.08 -12.36
CA LYS A 138 20.23 -14.17 -12.80
C LYS A 138 19.01 -13.66 -13.56
N ARG A 139 18.40 -12.56 -13.12
CA ARG A 139 17.26 -11.95 -13.81
C ARG A 139 17.66 -11.41 -15.19
N LYS A 140 18.83 -10.77 -15.31
CA LYS A 140 19.35 -10.27 -16.59
C LYS A 140 19.63 -11.41 -17.57
N ASN A 141 20.27 -12.48 -17.11
CA ASN A 141 20.56 -13.65 -17.94
C ASN A 141 19.26 -14.30 -18.46
N ARG A 142 18.27 -14.54 -17.59
CA ARG A 142 16.96 -15.08 -18.01
C ARG A 142 16.23 -14.21 -19.05
N ILE A 143 16.46 -12.90 -19.04
CA ILE A 143 15.89 -11.99 -20.04
C ILE A 143 16.64 -12.14 -21.36
N ASN A 144 17.98 -12.19 -21.33
CA ASN A 144 18.79 -12.45 -22.52
C ASN A 144 18.48 -13.81 -23.16
N ASP A 145 18.39 -14.88 -22.36
CA ASP A 145 18.07 -16.22 -22.84
C ASP A 145 16.72 -16.22 -23.59
N LYS A 146 15.72 -15.50 -23.06
CA LYS A 146 14.41 -15.35 -23.72
C LYS A 146 14.46 -14.51 -25.00
N ILE A 147 15.34 -13.52 -25.07
CA ILE A 147 15.51 -12.70 -26.28
C ILE A 147 16.18 -13.54 -27.37
N GLU A 148 17.19 -14.33 -27.04
CA GLU A 148 17.87 -15.24 -27.97
C GLU A 148 16.91 -16.33 -28.49
N GLU A 149 16.09 -16.90 -27.61
CA GLU A 149 15.10 -17.93 -27.96
C GLU A 149 14.06 -17.38 -28.96
N VAL A 150 13.54 -16.16 -28.74
CA VAL A 150 12.62 -15.49 -29.67
C VAL A 150 13.30 -15.11 -30.99
N SER A 151 14.56 -14.67 -30.95
CA SER A 151 15.29 -14.29 -32.16
C SER A 151 15.70 -15.47 -33.04
N SER A 152 15.75 -16.68 -32.47
CA SER A 152 16.01 -17.95 -33.21
C SER A 152 14.77 -18.54 -33.89
N GLN A 153 13.58 -18.05 -33.54
CA GLN A 153 12.29 -18.50 -34.09
C GLN A 153 11.78 -17.60 -35.23
N LEU A 154 12.49 -16.50 -35.52
CA LEU A 154 12.31 -15.62 -36.67
C LEU A 154 13.31 -15.97 -37.78
#